data_AF-A0A9P6MHV8-F1
#
_entry.id   AF-A0A9P6MHV8-F1
#
_cell.length_a   1.000
_cell.length_b   1.000
_cell.length_c   1.000
_cell.angle_alpha   90.00
_cell.angle_beta   90.00
_cell.angle_gamma   90.00
#
_symmetry.space_group_name_H-M   'P 1'
#
loop_
_entity.id
_entity.type
_entity.pdbx_description
1 polymer ?
#
loop_
_entity_poly.entity_id
_entity_poly.type
_entity_poly.pdbx_seq_one_letter_code
_entity_poly.pdbx_strand_id
1 'polypeptide(L)'
;MSSRQLTQFTRRPAEPATLGREITIRANFFEITQLPNINIHHYDVTITPDVPPVVNRRVFEHMIKLYGDSDLGRTRPVFDGRKNIFSPRSFPFE
;
A
#
# COMPACT_ATOMS: atom_id res chain seq x y z
N MET A 1 -20.14 21.35 -22.31
CA MET A 1 -19.28 21.60 -21.14
C MET A 1 -17.89 21.06 -21.46
N SER A 2 -16.87 21.92 -21.54
CA SER A 2 -15.50 21.50 -21.84
C SER A 2 -14.92 20.73 -20.66
N SER A 3 -14.63 19.44 -20.86
CA SER A 3 -13.92 18.61 -19.87
C SER A 3 -12.49 19.16 -19.72
N ARG A 4 -12.12 19.61 -18.53
CA ARG A 4 -10.73 19.99 -18.24
C ARG A 4 -9.85 18.76 -18.37
N GLN A 5 -9.14 18.62 -19.49
CA GLN A 5 -8.05 17.65 -19.60
C GLN A 5 -6.89 18.14 -18.74
N LEU A 6 -6.50 17.34 -17.74
CA LEU A 6 -5.21 17.50 -17.07
C LEU A 6 -4.12 17.33 -18.13
N THR A 7 -3.35 18.38 -18.39
CA THR A 7 -2.19 18.30 -19.27
C THR A 7 -1.17 17.35 -18.65
N GLN A 8 -0.61 16.46 -19.46
CA GLN A 8 0.46 15.57 -19.02
C GLN A 8 1.64 16.41 -18.50
N PHE A 9 2.08 16.17 -17.27
CA PHE A 9 3.24 16.86 -16.71
C PHE A 9 4.46 16.69 -17.65
N THR A 10 5.21 17.78 -17.85
CA THR A 10 6.43 17.72 -18.66
C THR A 10 7.46 16.77 -18.01
N ARG A 11 8.19 16.01 -18.82
CA ARG A 11 9.23 15.12 -18.33
C ARG A 11 10.46 15.91 -17.90
N ARG A 12 11.23 15.39 -16.93
CA ARG A 12 12.56 15.93 -16.62
C ARG A 12 13.42 15.87 -17.90
N PRO A 13 14.07 16.97 -18.31
CA PRO A 13 15.05 16.95 -19.41
C PRO A 13 16.13 15.90 -19.17
N ALA A 14 16.63 15.27 -20.23
CA ALA A 14 17.61 14.18 -20.11
C ALA A 14 18.97 14.65 -19.56
N GLU A 15 19.34 15.90 -19.85
CA GLU A 15 20.60 16.49 -19.42
C GLU A 15 20.52 16.97 -17.96
N PRO A 16 21.39 16.47 -17.05
CA PRO A 16 21.46 16.99 -15.70
C PRO A 16 22.05 18.40 -15.68
N ALA A 17 21.65 19.20 -14.69
CA ALA A 17 22.27 20.50 -14.47
C ALA A 17 23.73 20.34 -14.02
N THR A 18 24.62 21.17 -14.58
CA THR A 18 26.07 21.11 -14.35
C THR A 18 26.62 22.29 -13.57
N LEU A 19 25.78 23.29 -13.25
CA LEU A 19 26.19 24.48 -12.52
C LEU A 19 26.33 24.19 -11.02
N GLY A 20 27.41 24.66 -10.43
CA GLY A 20 27.69 24.55 -9.00
C GLY A 20 28.79 23.54 -8.67
N ARG A 21 29.22 23.54 -7.42
CA ARG A 21 30.23 22.58 -6.91
C ARG A 21 29.52 21.34 -6.40
N GLU A 22 30.01 20.17 -6.81
CA GLU A 22 29.53 18.88 -6.29
C GLU A 22 29.76 18.74 -4.78
N ILE A 23 28.79 18.14 -4.10
CA ILE A 23 28.85 17.85 -2.67
C ILE A 23 28.21 16.49 -2.38
N THR A 24 28.85 15.72 -1.51
CA THR A 24 28.30 14.45 -1.03
C THR A 24 27.23 14.71 0.02
N ILE A 25 26.03 14.18 -0.21
CA ILE A 25 24.92 14.24 0.74
C ILE A 25 24.51 12.84 1.17
N ARG A 26 23.89 12.74 2.35
CA ARG A 26 23.16 11.56 2.78
C ARG A 26 21.69 11.94 2.94
N ALA A 27 20.82 11.17 2.30
CA ALA A 27 19.38 11.32 2.46
C ALA A 27 18.84 10.16 3.30
N ASN A 28 17.69 10.36 3.94
CA ASN A 28 16.90 9.31 4.59
C ASN A 28 16.10 8.48 3.58
N PHE A 29 16.71 8.19 2.42
CA PHE A 29 16.14 7.39 1.34
C PHE A 29 16.85 6.03 1.36
N PHE A 30 16.09 4.99 1.64
CA PHE A 30 16.57 3.61 1.63
C PHE A 30 16.06 2.93 0.37
N GLU A 31 16.97 2.42 -0.44
CA GLU A 31 16.65 1.76 -1.69
C GLU A 31 15.90 0.43 -1.43
N ILE A 32 14.80 0.23 -2.15
CA ILE A 32 14.14 -1.07 -2.26
C ILE A 32 14.67 -1.72 -3.55
N THR A 33 15.61 -2.65 -3.41
CA THR A 33 16.32 -3.26 -4.55
C THR A 33 15.44 -4.16 -5.41
N GLN A 34 14.37 -4.70 -4.82
CA GLN A 34 13.45 -5.58 -5.52
C GLN A 34 12.05 -5.45 -4.93
N LEU A 35 11.07 -5.22 -5.80
CA LEU A 35 9.67 -5.44 -5.48
C LEU A 35 9.28 -6.85 -5.95
N PRO A 36 8.47 -7.58 -5.18
CA PRO A 36 8.01 -8.90 -5.61
C PRO A 36 7.13 -8.76 -6.85
N ASN A 37 7.41 -9.59 -7.87
CA ASN A 37 6.56 -9.68 -9.06
C ASN A 37 5.39 -10.63 -8.78
N ILE A 38 4.45 -10.18 -7.96
CA ILE A 38 3.28 -10.95 -7.55
C ILE A 38 2.00 -10.12 -7.73
N ASN A 39 0.89 -10.80 -7.95
CA ASN A 39 -0.41 -10.18 -7.87
C ASN A 39 -0.76 -9.93 -6.40
N ILE A 40 -1.15 -8.70 -6.09
CA ILE A 40 -1.64 -8.31 -4.76
C ILE A 40 -3.16 -8.29 -4.83
N HIS A 41 -3.80 -8.98 -3.89
CA HIS A 41 -5.26 -9.01 -3.77
C HIS A 41 -5.72 -7.89 -2.85
N HIS A 42 -6.62 -7.03 -3.36
CA HIS A 42 -7.22 -5.93 -2.61
C HIS A 42 -8.67 -6.29 -2.25
N TYR A 43 -9.00 -6.16 -0.97
CA TYR A 43 -10.32 -6.43 -0.42
C TYR A 43 -10.91 -5.15 0.18
N ASP A 44 -12.18 -4.88 -0.15
CA ASP A 44 -12.99 -3.87 0.52
C ASP A 44 -13.57 -4.47 1.80
N VAL A 45 -13.34 -3.80 2.93
CA VAL A 45 -13.73 -4.26 4.26
C VAL A 45 -14.68 -3.25 4.88
N THR A 46 -15.76 -3.77 5.46
CA THR A 46 -16.71 -2.99 6.25
C THR A 46 -16.71 -3.50 7.68
N ILE A 47 -16.41 -2.61 8.62
CA ILE A 47 -16.50 -2.86 10.07
C ILE A 47 -17.67 -2.03 10.60
N THR A 48 -18.56 -2.68 11.34
CA THR A 48 -19.76 -2.07 11.92
C THR A 48 -19.78 -2.31 13.43
N PRO A 49 -20.01 -1.28 14.27
CA PRO A 49 -20.26 0.13 13.94
C PRO A 49 -18.99 0.85 13.46
N ASP A 50 -19.15 2.08 12.94
CA ASP A 50 -18.01 2.93 12.57
C ASP A 50 -17.25 3.34 13.83
N VAL A 51 -15.97 2.96 13.90
CA VAL A 51 -15.11 3.17 15.06
C VAL A 51 -13.76 3.74 14.63
N PRO A 52 -13.00 4.39 15.53
CA PRO A 52 -11.71 4.97 15.19
C PRO A 52 -10.74 3.95 14.58
N PRO A 53 -9.84 4.35 13.65
CA PRO A 53 -8.91 3.42 12.98
C PRO A 53 -8.01 2.59 13.90
N VAL A 54 -7.73 3.09 15.12
CA VAL A 54 -6.98 2.34 16.13
C VAL A 54 -7.77 1.11 16.59
N VAL A 55 -9.08 1.24 16.77
CA VAL A 55 -9.97 0.13 17.13
C VAL A 55 -10.10 -0.83 15.94
N ASN A 56 -10.27 -0.32 14.72
CA ASN A 56 -10.29 -1.15 13.51
C ASN A 56 -9.03 -2.02 13.37
N ARG A 57 -7.84 -1.47 13.66
CA ARG A 57 -6.60 -2.25 13.64
C ARG A 57 -6.58 -3.36 14.70
N ARG A 58 -7.11 -3.12 15.90
CA ARG A 58 -7.26 -4.17 16.93
C ARG A 58 -8.24 -5.26 16.51
N VAL A 59 -9.34 -4.88 15.87
CA VAL A 59 -10.31 -5.84 15.29
C VAL A 59 -9.63 -6.68 14.21
N PHE A 60 -8.87 -6.05 13.31
CA PHE A 60 -8.09 -6.74 12.29
C PHE A 60 -7.04 -7.70 12.90
N GLU A 61 -6.26 -7.26 13.88
CA GLU A 61 -5.31 -8.13 14.61
C GLU A 61 -6.01 -9.34 15.24
N HIS A 62 -7.19 -9.12 15.82
CA HIS A 62 -7.99 -10.20 16.39
C HIS A 62 -8.50 -11.17 15.32
N MET A 63 -8.95 -10.66 14.17
CA MET A 63 -9.34 -11.47 13.01
C MET A 63 -8.19 -12.35 12.52
N ILE A 64 -6.97 -11.81 12.40
CA ILE A 64 -5.79 -12.59 12.02
C ILE A 64 -5.50 -13.67 13.07
N LYS A 65 -5.61 -13.36 14.35
CA LYS A 65 -5.39 -14.32 15.43
C LYS A 65 -6.40 -15.48 15.41
N LEU A 66 -7.67 -15.20 15.11
CA LEU A 66 -8.73 -16.21 15.13
C LEU A 66 -8.77 -17.04 13.85
N TYR A 67 -8.66 -16.38 12.69
CA TYR A 67 -8.92 -16.99 11.38
C TYR A 67 -7.68 -17.14 10.50
N GLY A 68 -6.49 -16.76 11.01
CA GLY A 68 -5.24 -16.82 10.29
C GLY A 68 -4.89 -18.21 9.75
N ASP A 69 -5.08 -19.24 10.58
CA ASP A 69 -4.79 -20.63 10.24
C ASP A 69 -5.93 -21.35 9.51
N SER A 70 -7.15 -20.82 9.58
CA SER A 70 -8.34 -21.35 8.89
C SER A 70 -8.64 -20.53 7.62
N ASP A 71 -9.54 -19.56 7.73
CA ASP A 71 -10.22 -18.87 6.64
C ASP A 71 -9.32 -17.89 5.89
N LEU A 72 -8.14 -17.56 6.42
CA LEU A 72 -7.16 -16.69 5.78
C LEU A 72 -5.99 -17.46 5.17
N GLY A 73 -6.00 -18.80 5.22
CA GLY A 73 -5.04 -19.65 4.52
C GLY A 73 -3.57 -19.40 4.89
N ARG A 74 -3.31 -18.98 6.13
CA ARG A 74 -1.98 -18.59 6.65
C ARG A 74 -1.32 -17.46 5.87
N THR A 75 -2.09 -16.62 5.18
CA THR A 75 -1.54 -15.40 4.56
C THR A 75 -1.29 -14.34 5.63
N ARG A 76 -0.40 -13.40 5.32
CA ARG A 76 -0.09 -12.26 6.19
C ARG A 76 -0.59 -10.99 5.50
N PRO A 77 -1.90 -10.72 5.54
CA PRO A 77 -2.46 -9.53 4.93
C PRO A 77 -2.09 -8.30 5.75
N VAL A 78 -2.18 -7.13 5.12
CA VAL A 78 -2.00 -5.81 5.76
C VAL A 78 -3.28 -5.00 5.63
N PHE A 79 -3.53 -4.12 6.60
CA PHE A 79 -4.75 -3.34 6.69
C PHE A 79 -4.43 -1.86 6.95
N ASP A 80 -5.10 -0.97 6.21
CA ASP A 80 -4.90 0.47 6.32
C ASP A 80 -5.55 1.11 7.56
N GLY A 81 -6.40 0.37 8.28
CA GLY A 81 -7.16 0.84 9.44
C GLY A 81 -8.57 1.36 9.09
N ARG A 82 -8.98 1.27 7.82
CA ARG A 82 -10.28 1.71 7.33
C ARG A 82 -10.95 0.65 6.47
N LYS A 83 -10.75 0.67 5.16
CA LYS A 83 -11.49 -0.16 4.19
C LYS A 83 -10.61 -1.11 3.39
N ASN A 84 -9.30 -0.97 3.44
CA ASN A 84 -8.43 -1.62 2.48
C ASN A 84 -7.57 -2.68 3.15
N ILE A 85 -7.85 -3.95 2.83
CA ILE A 85 -6.93 -5.05 3.11
C ILE A 85 -6.18 -5.43 1.84
N PHE A 86 -4.87 -5.62 1.95
CA PHE A 86 -4.01 -6.15 0.88
C PHE A 86 -3.40 -7.47 1.30
N SER A 87 -3.45 -8.48 0.43
CA SER A 87 -2.87 -9.80 0.69
C SER A 87 -2.00 -10.28 -0.47
N PRO A 88 -0.87 -10.95 -0.21
CA PRO A 88 -0.04 -11.57 -1.24
C PRO A 88 -0.67 -12.84 -1.86
N ARG A 89 -1.72 -13.38 -1.24
CA ARG A 89 -2.49 -14.54 -1.73
C ARG A 89 -3.97 -14.28 -1.55
N SER A 90 -4.80 -14.85 -2.43
CA SER A 90 -6.24 -14.77 -2.26
C SER A 90 -6.67 -15.46 -0.96
N PHE A 91 -7.55 -14.81 -0.20
CA PHE A 91 -8.29 -15.50 0.85
C PHE A 91 -9.17 -16.60 0.23
N PRO A 92 -9.26 -17.78 0.85
CA PRO A 92 -10.13 -18.88 0.41
C PRO A 92 -11.60 -18.62 0.73
N PHE A 93 -12.15 -17.50 0.24
CA PHE A 93 -13.59 -17.26 0.27
C PHE A 93 -14.22 -18.02 -0.90
N GLU A 94 -15.23 -18.84 -0.62
CA GLU A 94 -16.04 -19.53 -1.63
C GLU A 94 -16.79 -18.56 -2.54
#